data_AF-A0A401Q4H4-F1
#
_entry.id   AF-A0A401Q4H4-F1
#
_cell.length_a   1.000
_cell.length_b   1.000
_cell.length_c   1.000
_cell.angle_alpha   90.00
_cell.angle_beta   90.00
_cell.angle_gamma   90.00
#
_symmetry.space_group_name_H-M   'P 1'
#
loop_
_entity.id
_entity.type
_entity.pdbx_description
1 polymer ?
#
loop_
_entity_poly.entity_id
_entity_poly.type
_entity_poly.pdbx_seq_one_letter_code
_entity_poly.pdbx_strand_id
1 'polypeptide(L)'
;MGVIVDFCKCLGLDDASLQRLANIAGKPVEDLKAVVKTPLVGEKNAEVIIRMHTLRINSTAEAVLDFIPIIGTIFGAGSSFFVTYRLLSDALDELTEDAQRVVKAAFGTD
;
A
#
# COMPACT_ATOMS: atom_id res chain seq x y z
N MET A 1 -1.24 -12.77 0.24
CA MET A 1 -2.03 -11.83 1.07
C MET A 1 -1.28 -11.33 2.31
N GLY A 2 -0.32 -12.09 2.88
CA GLY A 2 0.43 -11.66 4.07
C GLY A 2 1.32 -10.42 3.89
N VAL A 3 2.01 -10.26 2.74
CA VAL A 3 3.00 -9.18 2.53
C VAL A 3 2.43 -7.77 2.73
N ILE A 4 1.21 -7.49 2.25
CA ILE A 4 0.58 -6.17 2.43
C ILE A 4 0.24 -5.93 3.90
N VAL A 5 -0.21 -6.96 4.62
CA VAL A 5 -0.45 -6.88 6.07
C VAL A 5 0.86 -6.61 6.81
N ASP A 6 1.95 -7.21 6.38
CA ASP A 6 3.28 -6.97 6.93
C ASP A 6 3.74 -5.53 6.66
N PHE A 7 3.50 -4.99 5.46
CA PHE A 7 3.77 -3.58 5.16
C PHE A 7 2.98 -2.64 6.08
N CYS A 8 1.67 -2.90 6.28
CA CYS A 8 0.87 -2.07 7.18
C CYS A 8 1.42 -2.06 8.61
N LYS A 9 1.86 -3.21 9.13
CA LYS A 9 2.48 -3.32 10.46
C LYS A 9 3.83 -2.58 10.49
N CYS A 10 4.68 -2.79 9.49
CA CYS A 10 6.00 -2.16 9.41
C CYS A 10 5.91 -0.63 9.30
N LEU A 11 4.87 -0.10 8.65
CA LEU A 11 4.61 1.33 8.52
C LEU A 11 3.81 1.92 9.69
N GLY A 12 3.44 1.11 10.68
CA GLY A 12 2.70 1.57 11.87
C GLY A 12 1.25 1.97 11.58
N LEU A 13 0.66 1.43 10.52
CA LEU A 13 -0.74 1.65 10.13
C LEU A 13 -1.71 0.62 10.75
N ASP A 14 -1.22 -0.30 11.57
CA ASP A 14 -2.07 -1.18 12.37
C ASP A 14 -2.70 -0.44 13.55
N ASP A 15 -3.83 -0.95 14.03
CA ASP A 15 -4.62 -0.31 15.10
C ASP A 15 -3.84 -0.03 16.38
N ALA A 16 -2.93 -0.92 16.77
CA ALA A 16 -2.16 -0.74 18.00
C ALA A 16 -1.12 0.38 17.85
N SER A 17 -0.46 0.44 16.69
CA SER A 17 0.47 1.51 16.35
C SER A 17 -0.22 2.87 16.23
N LEU A 18 -1.37 2.94 15.55
CA LEU A 18 -2.16 4.16 15.43
C LEU A 18 -2.66 4.66 16.79
N GLN A 19 -3.17 3.75 17.65
CA GLN A 19 -3.59 4.11 19.00
C GLN A 19 -2.43 4.66 19.84
N ARG A 20 -1.24 4.04 19.74
CA ARG A 20 -0.04 4.51 20.42
C ARG A 20 0.36 5.91 19.93
N LEU A 21 0.33 6.14 18.62
CA LEU A 21 0.67 7.44 18.05
C LEU A 21 -0.35 8.51 18.46
N ALA A 22 -1.64 8.19 18.44
CA ALA A 22 -2.71 9.08 18.91
C ALA A 22 -2.48 9.51 20.37
N ASN A 23 -2.14 8.56 21.24
CA ASN A 23 -1.83 8.83 22.64
C ASN A 23 -0.60 9.73 22.81
N ILE A 24 0.45 9.55 21.99
CA ILE A 24 1.66 10.38 22.01
C ILE A 24 1.34 11.81 21.52
N ALA A 25 0.52 11.93 20.48
CA ALA A 25 0.13 13.20 19.90
C ALA A 25 -0.96 13.95 20.69
N GLY A 26 -1.61 13.29 21.65
CA GLY A 26 -2.77 13.84 22.36
C GLY A 26 -3.99 14.06 21.47
N LYS A 27 -4.13 13.26 20.40
CA LYS A 27 -5.23 13.36 19.42
C LYS A 27 -6.15 12.13 19.48
N PRO A 28 -7.43 12.26 19.08
CA PRO A 28 -8.31 11.11 18.86
C PRO A 28 -7.71 10.15 17.83
N VAL A 29 -7.80 8.83 18.08
CA VAL A 29 -7.30 7.83 17.13
C VAL A 29 -8.10 7.85 15.82
N GLU A 30 -9.36 8.28 15.90
CA GLU A 30 -10.29 8.46 14.79
C GLU A 30 -9.78 9.51 13.80
N ASP A 31 -9.15 10.59 14.27
CA ASP A 31 -8.59 11.63 13.41
C ASP A 31 -7.42 11.08 12.59
N LEU A 32 -6.60 10.22 13.19
CA LEU A 32 -5.49 9.56 12.52
C LEU A 32 -6.00 8.51 11.52
N LYS A 33 -7.05 7.76 11.88
CA LYS A 33 -7.68 6.79 10.98
C LYS A 33 -8.37 7.45 9.79
N ALA A 34 -8.96 8.63 9.97
CA ALA A 34 -9.68 9.35 8.94
C ALA A 34 -8.79 9.85 7.79
N VAL A 35 -7.49 10.04 8.03
CA VAL A 35 -6.54 10.50 7.00
C VAL A 35 -5.92 9.36 6.20
N VAL A 36 -6.15 8.11 6.58
CA VAL A 36 -5.69 6.93 5.85
C VAL A 36 -6.66 6.66 4.70
N LYS A 37 -6.14 6.65 3.47
CA LYS A 37 -6.94 6.42 2.26
C LYS A 37 -7.03 4.95 1.90
N THR A 38 -6.00 4.17 2.20
CA THR A 38 -6.02 2.73 2.00
C THR A 38 -7.02 2.08 2.96
N PRO A 39 -7.76 1.05 2.54
CA PRO A 39 -8.65 0.29 3.42
C PRO A 39 -7.85 -0.26 4.62
N LEU A 40 -7.98 0.39 5.79
CA LEU A 40 -7.18 0.10 6.98
C LEU A 40 -7.32 -1.35 7.45
N VAL A 41 -6.17 -2.02 7.51
CA VAL A 41 -5.79 -3.32 8.10
C VAL A 41 -6.88 -4.24 8.62
N GLY A 42 -7.11 -5.29 7.83
CA GLY A 42 -7.66 -6.59 8.20
C GLY A 42 -7.36 -7.56 7.05
N GLU A 43 -7.35 -8.86 7.28
CA GLU A 43 -7.08 -9.85 6.22
C GLU A 43 -8.07 -9.69 5.04
N LYS A 44 -9.31 -9.32 5.36
CA LYS A 44 -10.37 -8.96 4.41
C LYS A 44 -10.05 -7.71 3.56
N ASN A 45 -9.16 -6.84 4.01
CA ASN A 45 -8.85 -5.57 3.37
C ASN A 45 -7.64 -5.66 2.43
N ALA A 46 -6.73 -6.62 2.66
CA ALA A 46 -5.64 -6.91 1.72
C ALA A 46 -6.17 -7.33 0.35
N GLU A 47 -7.24 -8.13 0.29
CA GLU A 47 -7.91 -8.50 -0.97
C GLU A 47 -8.51 -7.28 -1.68
N VAL A 48 -9.10 -6.35 -0.93
CA VAL A 48 -9.68 -5.12 -1.48
C VAL A 48 -8.61 -4.21 -2.06
N ILE A 49 -7.48 -4.05 -1.37
CA ILE A 49 -6.29 -3.32 -1.85
C ILE A 49 -5.79 -3.95 -3.14
N ILE A 50 -5.56 -5.28 -3.13
CA ILE A 50 -5.09 -6.00 -4.31
C ILE A 50 -6.06 -5.82 -5.49
N ARG A 51 -7.37 -5.90 -5.25
CA ARG A 51 -8.39 -5.73 -6.29
C ARG A 51 -8.43 -4.31 -6.84
N MET A 52 -8.33 -3.28 -5.99
CA MET A 52 -8.22 -1.88 -6.41
C MET A 52 -7.01 -1.67 -7.34
N HIS A 53 -5.83 -2.13 -6.93
CA HIS A 53 -4.61 -2.02 -7.75
C HIS A 53 -4.69 -2.85 -9.03
N THR A 54 -5.25 -4.07 -8.96
CA THR A 54 -5.43 -4.92 -10.14
C THR A 54 -6.35 -4.23 -11.16
N LEU A 55 -7.46 -3.63 -10.72
CA LEU A 55 -8.34 -2.87 -11.60
C LEU A 55 -7.63 -1.67 -12.22
N ARG A 56 -6.77 -0.97 -11.47
CA ARG A 56 -6.00 0.18 -11.95
C ARG A 56 -4.93 -0.23 -12.98
N ILE A 57 -4.29 -1.38 -12.78
CA ILE A 57 -3.35 -1.97 -13.75
C ILE A 57 -4.08 -2.39 -15.03
N ASN A 58 -5.29 -2.96 -14.91
CA ASN A 58 -6.08 -3.41 -16.08
C ASN A 58 -6.80 -2.26 -16.82
N SER A 59 -7.20 -1.18 -16.12
CA SER A 59 -7.79 0.00 -16.75
C SER A 59 -6.75 0.85 -17.48
N THR A 60 -5.48 0.70 -17.12
CA THR A 60 -4.35 1.21 -17.89
C THR A 60 -4.07 0.20 -19.00
N ALA A 61 -4.88 0.24 -20.06
CA ALA A 61 -4.90 -0.71 -21.17
C ALA A 61 -3.57 -0.85 -21.98
N GLU A 62 -2.43 -0.40 -21.45
CA GLU A 62 -1.14 -0.34 -22.17
C GLU A 62 0.06 -0.76 -21.30
N ALA A 63 -0.10 -1.58 -20.26
CA ALA A 63 1.07 -2.04 -19.50
C ALA A 63 1.84 -3.20 -20.17
N VAL A 64 1.29 -3.85 -21.20
CA VAL A 64 1.84 -5.10 -21.75
C VAL A 64 2.68 -4.93 -23.02
N LEU A 65 2.56 -3.83 -23.77
CA LEU A 65 3.18 -3.78 -25.10
C LEU A 65 4.53 -3.05 -25.20
N ASP A 66 4.91 -2.21 -24.23
CA ASP A 66 6.08 -1.32 -24.41
C ASP A 66 7.28 -1.58 -23.49
N PHE A 67 7.33 -2.67 -22.71
CA PHE A 67 8.54 -2.98 -21.91
C PHE A 67 9.59 -3.72 -22.74
N ILE A 68 10.35 -2.92 -23.50
CA ILE A 68 11.48 -3.23 -24.39
C ILE A 68 12.45 -4.31 -23.84
N PRO A 69 12.96 -5.22 -24.70
CA PRO A 69 13.64 -6.47 -24.34
C PRO A 69 15.12 -6.29 -23.94
N ILE A 70 15.40 -5.96 -22.68
CA ILE A 70 16.79 -5.71 -22.20
C ILE A 70 17.23 -6.67 -21.07
N ILE A 71 16.59 -7.82 -20.86
CA ILE A 71 17.12 -8.87 -19.94
C ILE A 71 16.87 -10.27 -20.53
N GLY A 72 17.61 -10.60 -21.58
CA GLY A 72 17.39 -11.75 -22.46
C GLY A 72 17.70 -13.15 -21.92
N THR A 73 17.27 -13.54 -20.72
CA THR A 73 17.48 -14.94 -20.24
C THR A 73 16.47 -15.52 -19.24
N ILE A 74 15.38 -14.82 -18.86
CA ILE A 74 14.34 -15.36 -17.95
C ILE A 74 12.97 -15.47 -18.66
N PHE A 75 12.96 -15.52 -20.00
CA PHE A 75 11.72 -15.45 -20.79
C PHE A 75 11.17 -16.83 -21.14
N GLY A 76 10.74 -17.53 -20.10
CA GLY A 76 9.79 -18.63 -20.15
C GLY A 76 9.13 -18.69 -18.78
N ALA A 77 7.97 -18.03 -18.62
CA ALA A 77 7.18 -17.86 -17.39
C ALA A 77 7.34 -16.55 -16.55
N GLY A 78 7.85 -15.44 -17.12
CA GLY A 78 8.14 -14.20 -16.36
C GLY A 78 7.05 -13.12 -16.23
N SER A 79 5.85 -13.25 -16.80
CA SER A 79 4.85 -12.16 -16.79
C SER A 79 4.19 -11.97 -15.41
N SER A 80 3.90 -13.06 -14.69
CA SER A 80 3.23 -12.99 -13.38
C SER A 80 4.09 -12.31 -12.32
N PHE A 81 5.41 -12.52 -12.35
CA PHE A 81 6.32 -11.89 -11.38
C PHE A 81 6.32 -10.37 -11.53
N PHE A 82 6.39 -9.87 -12.76
CA PHE A 82 6.37 -8.43 -13.04
C PHE A 82 5.06 -7.77 -12.59
N VAL A 83 3.92 -8.40 -12.89
CA VAL A 83 2.60 -7.91 -12.47
C VAL A 83 2.48 -7.90 -10.94
N THR A 84 2.87 -8.99 -10.27
CA THR A 84 2.86 -9.06 -8.81
C THR A 84 3.80 -8.03 -8.18
N TYR A 85 5.00 -7.85 -8.74
CA TYR A 85 5.97 -6.86 -8.27
C TYR A 85 5.37 -5.45 -8.34
N ARG A 86 4.84 -5.04 -9.50
CA ARG A 86 4.19 -3.72 -9.64
C ARG A 86 3.04 -3.54 -8.67
N LEU A 87 2.19 -4.55 -8.50
CA LEU A 87 1.05 -4.47 -7.59
C LEU A 87 1.52 -4.26 -6.13
N LEU A 88 2.54 -5.00 -5.70
CA LEU A 88 3.12 -4.85 -4.36
C LEU A 88 3.84 -3.51 -4.18
N SER A 89 4.57 -3.03 -5.20
CA SER A 89 5.20 -1.71 -5.18
C SER A 89 4.18 -0.59 -5.06
N ASP A 90 3.13 -0.61 -5.89
CA ASP A 90 2.06 0.38 -5.84
C ASP A 90 1.35 0.41 -4.49
N ALA A 91 1.10 -0.77 -3.89
CA ALA A 91 0.49 -0.87 -2.57
C ALA A 91 1.42 -0.33 -1.47
N LEU A 92 2.72 -0.59 -1.56
CA LEU A 92 3.71 -0.07 -0.60
C LEU A 92 3.81 1.46 -0.67
N ASP A 93 3.79 2.04 -1.88
CA ASP A 93 3.83 3.49 -2.07
C ASP A 93 2.58 4.16 -1.46
N GLU A 94 1.39 3.61 -1.73
CA GLU A 94 0.13 4.12 -1.15
C GLU A 94 0.12 4.06 0.39
N LEU A 95 0.60 2.95 0.96
CA LEU A 95 0.72 2.81 2.42
C LEU A 95 1.76 3.78 3.00
N THR A 96 2.84 4.05 2.27
CA THR A 96 3.85 5.03 2.70
C THR A 96 3.28 6.43 2.73
N GLU A 97 2.50 6.82 1.72
CA GLU A 97 1.77 8.09 1.73
C GLU A 97 0.79 8.19 2.89
N ASP A 98 0.08 7.11 3.21
CA ASP A 98 -0.82 7.07 4.35
C ASP A 98 -0.09 7.22 5.68
N ALA A 99 1.05 6.56 5.84
CA ALA A 99 1.90 6.72 7.02
C ALA A 99 2.36 8.18 7.17
N GLN A 100 2.75 8.82 6.06
CA GLN A 100 3.08 10.26 6.05
C GLN A 100 1.87 11.10 6.45
N ARG A 101 0.68 10.88 5.86
CA ARG A 101 -0.56 11.59 6.21
C ARG A 101 -0.88 11.46 7.71
N VAL A 102 -0.75 10.26 8.27
CA VAL A 102 -0.96 9.98 9.70
C VAL A 102 0.02 10.75 10.57
N VAL A 103 1.31 10.75 10.24
CA VAL A 103 2.34 11.50 10.99
C VAL A 103 2.07 13.01 10.92
N LYS A 104 1.72 13.53 9.74
CA LYS A 104 1.32 14.92 9.55
C LYS A 104 0.09 15.27 10.40
N ALA A 105 -0.93 14.41 10.38
CA ALA A 105 -2.13 14.58 11.20
C ALA A 105 -1.82 14.53 12.69
N ALA A 106 -0.94 13.63 13.14
CA ALA A 106 -0.53 13.50 14.53
C ALA A 106 0.19 14.77 15.04
N PHE A 107 1.18 15.27 14.30
CA PHE A 107 2.05 16.34 14.79
C PHE A 107 1.77 17.73 14.20
N GLY A 108 0.82 17.85 13.27
CA GLY A 108 0.55 19.11 12.57
C GLY A 108 1.73 19.57 11.72
N THR A 109 2.44 18.63 11.10
CA THR A 109 3.59 18.92 10.23
C THR A 109 3.13 18.95 8.78
N ASP A 110 3.45 20.02 8.04
CA ASP A 110 3.14 20.17 6.61
C ASP A 110 4.19 19.51 5.71
#